data_AF-A0A3L9Z007-F1
#
_entry.id   AF-A0A3L9Z007-F1
#
_cell.length_a   1.000
_cell.length_b   1.000
_cell.length_c   1.000
_cell.angle_alpha   90.00
_cell.angle_beta   90.00
_cell.angle_gamma   90.00
#
_symmetry.space_group_name_H-M   'P 1'
#
loop_
_entity.id
_entity.type
_entity.pdbx_description
1 polymer ?
#
loop_
_entity_poly.entity_id
_entity_poly.type
_entity_poly.pdbx_seq_one_letter_code
_entity_poly.pdbx_strand_id
1 'polypeptide(L)'
;MNNQDYTATIQVEKSPQSAFNAIKNFRSWWSEDIEGNTDQLNEVFIYHYKDVHLCKMRLIEIVENKKLVYRVVDNQFSFTKDKSEWINTKLIFNISKEDDET
;
A
#
# COMPACT_ATOMS: atom_id res chain seq x y z
N MET A 1 4.42 -0.84 -23.84
CA MET A 1 3.96 0.18 -22.88
C MET A 1 5.21 0.80 -22.27
N ASN A 2 5.36 2.12 -22.30
CA ASN A 2 6.34 2.75 -21.42
C ASN A 2 5.78 2.57 -20.00
N ASN A 3 6.40 1.70 -19.19
CA ASN A 3 6.13 1.61 -17.76
C ASN A 3 6.52 2.95 -17.14
N GLN A 4 5.58 3.89 -17.08
CA GLN A 4 5.73 5.08 -16.28
C GLN A 4 5.20 4.72 -14.90
N ASP A 5 6.11 4.39 -14.00
CA ASP A 5 5.78 4.28 -12.59
C ASP A 5 5.28 5.65 -12.12
N TYR A 6 4.20 5.65 -11.34
CA TYR A 6 3.67 6.86 -10.72
C TYR A 6 4.39 7.13 -9.40
N THR A 7 4.79 8.37 -9.15
CA THR A 7 5.40 8.80 -7.88
C THR A 7 4.85 10.16 -7.47
N ALA A 8 4.54 10.29 -6.18
CA ALA A 8 4.10 11.54 -5.56
C ALA A 8 4.69 11.63 -4.15
N THR A 9 4.84 12.87 -3.66
CA THR A 9 5.33 13.18 -2.32
C THR A 9 4.28 14.01 -1.59
N ILE A 10 4.05 13.68 -0.32
CA ILE A 10 3.25 14.46 0.61
C ILE A 10 4.12 14.76 1.84
N GLN A 11 3.95 15.93 2.43
CA GLN A 11 4.62 16.35 3.66
C GLN A 11 3.57 16.45 4.77
N VAL A 12 3.91 15.98 5.96
CA VAL A 12 3.04 15.95 7.14
C VAL A 12 3.80 16.38 8.40
N GLU A 13 3.13 17.17 9.25
CA GLU A 13 3.62 17.60 10.57
C GLU A 13 3.56 16.46 11.62
N LYS A 14 4.22 15.34 11.32
CA LYS A 14 4.32 14.15 12.17
C LYS A 14 5.72 13.58 12.14
N SER A 15 6.03 12.73 13.12
CA SER A 15 7.29 11.97 13.13
C SER A 15 7.26 10.83 12.09
N PRO A 16 8.43 10.36 11.63
CA PRO A 16 8.49 9.21 10.73
C PRO A 16 7.83 7.95 11.29
N GLN A 17 7.90 7.74 12.62
CA GLN A 17 7.22 6.63 13.29
C GLN A 17 5.70 6.75 13.22
N SER A 18 5.16 7.95 13.42
CA SER A 18 3.72 8.18 13.32
C SER A 18 3.22 7.96 11.89
N ALA A 19 3.95 8.49 10.89
CA ALA A 19 3.63 8.26 9.48
C ALA A 19 3.71 6.78 9.11
N PHE A 20 4.78 6.09 9.51
CA PHE A 20 4.98 4.67 9.26
C PHE A 20 3.86 3.80 9.86
N ASN A 21 3.47 4.08 11.10
CA ASN A 21 2.37 3.37 11.76
C ASN A 21 1.02 3.66 11.12
N ALA A 22 0.78 4.88 10.64
CA ALA A 22 -0.43 5.24 9.91
C ALA A 22 -0.50 4.52 8.55
N ILE A 23 0.61 4.51 7.79
CA ILE A 23 0.68 3.87 6.47
C ILE A 23 0.37 2.37 6.57
N LYS A 24 1.00 1.64 7.49
CA LYS A 24 0.78 0.19 7.62
C LYS A 24 -0.62 -0.19 8.14
N ASN A 25 -1.37 0.77 8.70
CA ASN A 25 -2.75 0.58 9.15
C ASN A 25 -3.75 0.90 8.04
N PHE A 26 -3.81 0.03 7.03
CA PHE A 26 -4.69 0.20 5.87
C PHE A 26 -6.18 0.28 6.27
N ARG A 27 -6.57 -0.31 7.41
CA ARG A 27 -7.95 -0.26 7.88
C ARG A 27 -8.43 1.14 8.22
N SER A 28 -7.51 2.00 8.67
CA SER A 28 -7.87 3.36 9.07
C SER A 28 -7.98 4.36 7.93
N TRP A 29 -7.45 4.05 6.74
CA TRP A 29 -7.44 5.02 5.62
C TRP A 29 -7.89 4.45 4.28
N TRP A 30 -7.87 3.12 4.08
CA TRP A 30 -8.34 2.49 2.85
C TRP A 30 -9.71 1.86 3.03
N SER A 31 -9.86 0.89 3.95
CA SER A 31 -11.16 0.25 4.25
C SER A 31 -11.09 -0.59 5.53
N GLU A 32 -12.13 -0.48 6.35
CA GLU A 32 -12.28 -1.29 7.56
C GLU A 32 -12.44 -2.80 7.25
N ASP A 33 -12.98 -3.15 6.08
CA ASP A 33 -13.31 -4.52 5.65
C ASP A 33 -12.10 -5.28 5.04
N ILE A 34 -10.89 -4.94 5.48
CA ILE A 34 -9.68 -5.65 5.06
C ILE A 34 -9.51 -6.91 5.91
N GLU A 35 -9.33 -8.05 5.24
CA GLU A 35 -9.06 -9.35 5.86
C GLU A 35 -7.56 -9.62 5.93
N GLY A 36 -7.04 -10.11 7.06
CA GLY A 36 -5.62 -10.48 7.22
C GLY A 36 -4.71 -9.37 7.76
N ASN A 37 -3.43 -9.68 7.93
CA ASN A 37 -2.47 -8.75 8.54
C ASN A 37 -1.84 -7.83 7.49
N THR A 38 -1.90 -6.52 7.74
CA THR A 38 -1.35 -5.50 6.83
C THR A 38 0.05 -5.06 7.24
N ASP A 39 0.50 -5.37 8.45
CA ASP A 39 1.72 -4.84 9.05
C ASP A 39 2.78 -5.89 9.39
N GLN A 40 2.55 -7.16 9.01
CA GLN A 40 3.45 -8.28 9.25
C GLN A 40 4.18 -8.68 7.97
N LEU A 41 5.51 -8.79 8.04
CA LEU A 41 6.32 -9.16 6.88
C LEU A 41 5.94 -10.54 6.35
N ASN A 42 5.81 -10.67 5.02
CA ASN A 42 5.38 -11.86 4.27
C ASN A 42 3.92 -12.27 4.42
N GLU A 43 3.15 -11.65 5.32
CA GLU A 43 1.71 -11.87 5.43
C GLU A 43 0.96 -11.25 4.25
N VAL A 44 -0.24 -11.78 4.03
CA VAL A 44 -1.15 -11.31 2.98
C VAL A 44 -2.42 -10.74 3.59
N PHE A 45 -2.97 -9.74 2.92
CA PHE A 45 -4.30 -9.21 3.22
C PHE A 45 -5.11 -9.06 1.94
N ILE A 46 -6.43 -9.07 2.11
CA ILE A 46 -7.40 -8.95 1.04
C ILE A 46 -8.19 -7.66 1.27
N TYR A 47 -8.18 -6.81 0.27
CA TYR A 47 -9.12 -5.72 0.13
C TYR A 47 -10.20 -6.14 -0.86
N HIS A 48 -11.46 -5.85 -0.52
CA HIS A 48 -12.54 -5.97 -1.47
C HIS A 48 -13.51 -4.80 -1.31
N TYR A 49 -14.09 -4.37 -2.42
CA TYR A 49 -15.19 -3.42 -2.43
C TYR A 49 -16.25 -3.91 -3.40
N LYS A 50 -17.30 -4.53 -2.84
CA LYS A 50 -18.37 -5.17 -3.59
C LYS A 50 -17.80 -6.08 -4.70
N ASP A 51 -18.36 -6.01 -5.89
CA ASP A 51 -17.91 -6.65 -7.12
C ASP A 51 -17.04 -5.71 -7.99
N VAL A 52 -16.59 -4.57 -7.45
CA VAL A 52 -15.91 -3.51 -8.21
C VAL A 52 -14.39 -3.70 -8.21
N HIS A 53 -13.81 -3.99 -7.04
CA HIS A 53 -12.36 -4.12 -6.86
C HIS A 53 -12.07 -5.19 -5.80
N LEU A 54 -11.36 -6.24 -6.18
CA LEU A 54 -10.75 -7.21 -5.26
C LEU A 54 -9.24 -7.15 -5.45
N CYS A 55 -8.49 -6.97 -4.37
CA CYS A 55 -7.05 -6.88 -4.40
C CYS A 55 -6.45 -7.69 -3.26
N LYS A 56 -5.50 -8.58 -3.59
CA LYS A 56 -4.71 -9.34 -2.62
C LYS A 56 -3.29 -8.81 -2.62
N MET A 57 -2.81 -8.39 -1.45
CA MET A 57 -1.51 -7.77 -1.30
C MET A 57 -0.65 -8.51 -0.30
N ARG A 58 0.67 -8.48 -0.48
CA ARG A 58 1.66 -9.02 0.45
C ARG A 58 2.63 -7.92 0.86
N LEU A 59 2.90 -7.78 2.15
CA LEU A 59 4.03 -6.97 2.63
C LEU A 59 5.33 -7.73 2.37
N ILE A 60 6.19 -7.22 1.49
CA ILE A 60 7.43 -7.91 1.06
C ILE A 60 8.71 -7.23 1.56
N GLU A 61 8.64 -6.01 2.08
CA GLU A 61 9.78 -5.31 2.66
C GLU A 61 9.31 -4.37 3.76
N ILE A 62 10.01 -4.38 4.89
CA ILE A 62 9.82 -3.45 5.99
C ILE A 62 11.18 -2.95 6.47
N VAL A 63 11.34 -1.62 6.50
CA VAL A 63 12.45 -0.94 7.15
C VAL A 63 11.83 0.06 8.10
N GLU A 64 11.94 -0.22 9.40
CA GLU A 64 11.26 0.55 10.46
C GLU A 64 11.45 2.05 10.25
N ASN A 65 10.33 2.79 10.23
CA ASN A 65 10.27 4.25 10.08
C ASN A 65 10.83 4.83 8.77
N LYS A 66 11.13 3.98 7.78
CA LYS A 66 11.77 4.42 6.52
C LYS A 66 11.10 3.88 5.27
N LYS A 67 10.64 2.63 5.30
CA LYS A 67 10.15 1.99 4.08
C LYS A 67 9.17 0.87 4.31
N LEU A 68 8.14 0.83 3.47
CA LEU A 68 7.21 -0.30 3.33
C LEU A 68 7.03 -0.61 1.85
N VAL A 69 7.08 -1.89 1.49
CA VAL A 69 6.80 -2.33 0.11
C VAL A 69 5.74 -3.42 0.12
N TYR A 70 4.62 -3.14 -0.54
CA TYR A 70 3.56 -4.10 -0.75
C TYR A 70 3.53 -4.53 -2.21
N ARG A 71 3.43 -5.84 -2.47
CA ARG A 71 3.23 -6.37 -3.82
C ARG A 71 1.78 -6.78 -4.00
N VAL A 72 1.19 -6.41 -5.13
CA VAL A 72 -0.10 -6.92 -5.56
C VAL A 72 0.09 -8.35 -6.09
N VAL A 73 -0.47 -9.31 -5.37
CA VAL A 73 -0.37 -10.75 -5.65
C VAL A 73 -1.50 -11.20 -6.58
N ASP A 74 -2.68 -10.62 -6.40
CA ASP A 74 -3.84 -10.87 -7.23
C ASP A 74 -4.70 -9.60 -7.29
N ASN A 75 -5.38 -9.37 -8.40
CA ASN A 75 -6.23 -8.21 -8.57
C ASN A 75 -7.35 -8.45 -9.58
N GLN A 76 -8.52 -7.88 -9.29
CA GLN A 76 -9.67 -7.87 -10.18
C GLN A 76 -10.36 -6.52 -10.14
N PHE A 77 -10.42 -5.85 -11.28
CA PHE A 77 -11.27 -4.69 -11.53
C PHE A 77 -12.45 -5.05 -12.44
N SER A 78 -13.64 -4.56 -12.13
CA SER A 78 -14.81 -4.73 -13.00
C SER A 78 -14.96 -3.63 -14.06
N PHE A 79 -14.26 -2.51 -13.91
CA PHE A 79 -14.42 -1.28 -14.71
C PHE A 79 -13.30 -1.01 -15.71
N THR A 80 -12.21 -1.77 -15.68
CA THR A 80 -11.08 -1.64 -16.62
C THR A 80 -11.20 -2.65 -17.76
N LYS A 81 -10.49 -2.40 -18.87
CA LYS A 81 -10.40 -3.35 -19.99
C LYS A 81 -9.58 -4.58 -19.61
N ASP A 82 -8.45 -4.37 -18.92
CA ASP A 82 -7.67 -5.44 -18.30
C ASP A 82 -8.08 -5.58 -16.84
N LYS A 83 -8.89 -6.60 -16.56
CA LYS A 83 -9.39 -6.85 -15.19
C LYS A 83 -8.28 -7.21 -14.22
N SER A 84 -7.16 -7.73 -14.72
CA SER A 84 -6.00 -8.17 -13.93
C SER A 84 -4.92 -7.09 -13.81
N GLU A 85 -5.23 -5.87 -14.23
CA GLU A 85 -4.33 -4.72 -14.11
C GLU A 85 -3.80 -4.61 -12.67
N TRP A 86 -2.53 -4.20 -12.52
CA TRP A 86 -1.76 -4.16 -11.27
C TRP A 86 -1.20 -5.48 -10.72
N ILE A 87 -1.57 -6.66 -11.22
CA ILE A 87 -0.89 -7.88 -10.77
C ILE A 87 0.64 -7.76 -10.98
N ASN A 88 1.42 -8.07 -9.95
CA ASN A 88 2.88 -7.92 -9.87
C ASN A 88 3.44 -6.48 -9.74
N THR A 89 2.60 -5.45 -9.65
CA THR A 89 3.08 -4.11 -9.30
C THR A 89 3.39 -4.00 -7.81
N LYS A 90 4.03 -2.90 -7.42
CA LYS A 90 4.42 -2.63 -6.04
C LYS A 90 3.91 -1.26 -5.60
N LEU A 91 3.34 -1.19 -4.40
CA LEU A 91 3.13 0.04 -3.68
C LEU A 91 4.35 0.23 -2.76
N ILE A 92 5.08 1.33 -2.97
CA ILE A 92 6.31 1.64 -2.26
C ILE A 92 6.09 2.93 -1.49
N PHE A 93 6.20 2.85 -0.17
CA PHE A 93 6.21 4.02 0.70
C PHE A 93 7.63 4.24 1.18
N ASN A 94 8.23 5.36 0.78
CA ASN A 94 9.47 5.85 1.36
C ASN A 94 9.11 6.95 2.35
N ILE A 95 9.77 6.93 3.50
CA ILE A 95 9.56 7.87 4.60
C ILE A 95 10.91 8.47 4.95
N SER A 96 10.99 9.78 4.89
CA SER A 96 12.17 10.56 5.25
C SER A 96 11.77 11.67 6.18
N LYS A 97 12.67 12.05 7.08
CA LYS A 97 12.47 13.23 7.94
C LYS A 97 12.96 14.46 7.19
N GLU A 98 12.16 15.52 7.15
CA GLU A 98 12.54 16.84 6.66
C GLU A 98 12.28 17.85 7.79
N ASP A 99 13.35 18.41 8.36
CA ASP A 99 13.33 19.20 9.60
C ASP A 99 12.60 18.51 10.76
N ASP A 100 11.49 19.03 11.29
CA ASP A 100 10.69 18.37 12.34
C ASP A 100 9.46 17.63 11.78
N GLU A 101 9.37 17.53 10.46
CA GLU A 101 8.26 16.97 9.70
C GLU A 101 8.69 15.72 8.92
N THR A 102 7.73 15.05 8.28
CA THR A 102 7.92 13.81 7.50
C THR A 102 7.29 13.91 6.13
#